data_AF-A0A6P4A826-F1
#
_entry.id   AF-A0A6P4A826-F1
#
_cell.length_a   1.000
_cell.length_b   1.000
_cell.length_c   1.000
_cell.angle_alpha   90.00
_cell.angle_beta   90.00
_cell.angle_gamma   90.00
#
_symmetry.space_group_name_H-M   'P 1'
#
loop_
_entity.id
_entity.type
_entity.pdbx_description
1 polymer ?
#
loop_
_entity_poly.entity_id
_entity_poly.type
_entity_poly.pdbx_seq_one_letter_code
_entity_poly.pdbx_strand_id
1 'polypeptide(L)'
;MALSNPYPYLFNVIVFFLLLITNAKSVFFNFTSFHPNMVDIQFEGDAFPSGNVLQLTKNQADGPLTGSIGRASYNKPVKIWDAGTRKLTDFTTHFSFIMKQLDAQIYGHGIAFFIAPFDAKLPQNSSGGYLALFSNDTAFNLSSNQIVAVEFDSFWNEWDPSSDHVGININSIISVTNVTWKSSIKNGSIANAWVSYNSTTQNLSVYLTYTENPKFGGESSLLYIVDLRKLLPERVRFGFSAATGEVIEIHNLLSWSFYSTLSMLSIYILGDFGLARLVDHELGSQTTVLAGTMGYLAPECVTIGRASKESDVYSFGVVALEISCGRRPVEPKADPSQVRLVEWVWDLYGQGQILKAVDKGLKMDFDERQVECLMVVGLWCCHPDLANRPSIKQVISILNLEAPLPSLPAKLPVPMYYAPPLQMCRFSYASSGSPHTGSITDRTQCSCSSCTTYSSTSAGSSKSLLKSHKPGM
;
A
#
# COMPACT_ATOMS: atom_id res chain seq x y z
N MET A 1 20.26 -22.40 -46.89
CA MET A 1 20.84 -21.69 -45.74
C MET A 1 19.79 -20.77 -45.15
N ALA A 2 18.97 -21.30 -44.24
CA ALA A 2 18.04 -20.50 -43.45
C ALA A 2 18.60 -20.52 -42.02
N LEU A 3 19.04 -19.36 -41.53
CA LEU A 3 19.48 -19.19 -40.15
C LEU A 3 18.25 -19.26 -39.25
N SER A 4 18.02 -20.43 -38.65
CA SER A 4 17.06 -20.63 -37.57
C SER A 4 17.52 -19.81 -36.36
N ASN A 5 16.71 -18.82 -36.00
CA ASN A 5 16.92 -17.87 -34.91
C ASN A 5 16.85 -18.59 -33.54
N PRO A 6 17.93 -18.67 -32.72
CA PRO A 6 17.95 -19.56 -31.56
C PRO A 6 17.70 -18.88 -30.21
N TYR A 7 16.88 -17.81 -30.12
CA TYR A 7 16.59 -17.16 -28.83
C TYR A 7 15.11 -16.79 -28.60
N PRO A 8 14.18 -17.77 -28.47
CA PRO A 8 12.84 -17.53 -27.95
C PRO A 8 12.70 -17.80 -26.43
N TYR A 9 13.70 -18.39 -25.77
CA TYR A 9 13.53 -18.88 -24.39
C TYR A 9 13.60 -17.80 -23.34
N LEU A 10 14.29 -16.72 -23.64
CA LEU A 10 14.56 -15.62 -22.74
C LEU A 10 13.37 -14.67 -22.60
N PHE A 11 12.84 -14.13 -23.70
CA PHE A 11 11.55 -13.43 -23.67
C PHE A 11 10.52 -14.29 -22.96
N ASN A 12 10.50 -15.60 -23.21
CA ASN A 12 9.69 -16.53 -22.45
C ASN A 12 10.11 -16.76 -21.00
N VAL A 13 11.31 -16.48 -20.49
CA VAL A 13 11.69 -16.63 -19.06
C VAL A 13 11.39 -15.37 -18.26
N ILE A 14 11.63 -14.15 -18.77
CA ILE A 14 11.10 -12.93 -18.14
C ILE A 14 9.58 -12.91 -18.30
N VAL A 15 9.04 -13.28 -19.46
CA VAL A 15 7.59 -13.45 -19.62
C VAL A 15 7.12 -14.65 -18.82
N PHE A 16 7.88 -15.72 -18.56
CA PHE A 16 7.47 -16.84 -17.66
C PHE A 16 7.65 -16.47 -16.20
N PHE A 17 8.57 -15.61 -15.78
CA PHE A 17 8.57 -15.03 -14.43
C PHE A 17 7.44 -13.99 -14.30
N LEU A 18 7.07 -13.28 -15.37
CA LEU A 18 5.91 -12.38 -15.46
C LEU A 18 4.57 -13.13 -15.78
N LEU A 19 4.59 -14.42 -16.15
CA LEU A 19 3.42 -15.28 -16.46
C LEU A 19 3.25 -16.39 -15.40
N LEU A 20 4.31 -16.76 -14.67
CA LEU A 20 4.28 -17.46 -13.38
C LEU A 20 3.70 -16.51 -12.32
N ILE A 21 3.76 -15.19 -12.55
CA ILE A 21 2.69 -14.29 -12.10
C ILE A 21 1.45 -14.69 -12.90
N THR A 22 0.71 -15.66 -12.38
CA THR A 22 -0.66 -15.90 -12.83
C THR A 22 -1.36 -14.55 -12.90
N ASN A 23 -1.83 -14.17 -14.10
CA ASN A 23 -2.48 -12.90 -14.42
C ASN A 23 -3.70 -12.64 -13.51
N ALA A 24 -3.48 -12.15 -12.29
CA ALA A 24 -4.46 -11.33 -11.59
C ALA A 24 -3.86 -9.94 -11.47
N LYS A 25 -4.44 -9.01 -12.23
CA LYS A 25 -4.11 -7.60 -12.13
C LYS A 25 -4.55 -7.13 -10.74
N SER A 26 -3.64 -6.48 -10.01
CA SER A 26 -4.04 -5.70 -8.83
C SER A 26 -5.08 -4.67 -9.26
N VAL A 27 -6.17 -4.58 -8.51
CA VAL A 27 -7.19 -3.57 -8.72
C VAL A 27 -6.98 -2.45 -7.72
N PHE A 28 -6.84 -1.23 -8.23
CA PHE A 28 -6.78 -0.01 -7.45
C PHE A 28 -7.75 1.03 -8.02
N PHE A 29 -8.49 1.68 -7.14
CA PHE A 29 -9.24 2.88 -7.47
C PHE A 29 -9.41 3.76 -6.23
N ASN A 30 -9.66 5.06 -6.47
CA ASN A 30 -9.91 6.03 -5.43
C ASN A 30 -10.92 7.07 -5.93
N PHE A 31 -12.12 7.05 -5.37
CA PHE A 31 -13.18 8.01 -5.64
C PHE A 31 -13.28 9.00 -4.48
N THR A 32 -12.97 10.26 -4.75
CA THR A 32 -13.10 11.36 -3.78
C THR A 32 -14.39 12.17 -3.96
N SER A 33 -15.16 11.88 -5.00
CA SER A 33 -16.48 12.44 -5.29
C SER A 33 -17.27 11.52 -6.21
N PHE A 34 -18.60 11.67 -6.22
CA PHE A 34 -19.51 10.88 -7.05
C PHE A 34 -20.35 11.76 -7.98
N HIS A 35 -20.45 11.38 -9.26
CA HIS A 35 -21.16 12.12 -10.31
C HIS A 35 -22.01 11.18 -11.20
N PRO A 36 -23.10 11.67 -11.83
CA PRO A 36 -24.02 10.84 -12.63
C PRO A 36 -23.38 10.05 -13.77
N ASN A 37 -22.30 10.54 -14.36
CA ASN A 37 -21.69 9.98 -15.56
C ASN A 37 -20.47 9.09 -15.28
N MET A 38 -20.30 8.59 -14.05
CA MET A 38 -19.17 7.72 -13.71
C MET A 38 -19.34 6.34 -14.33
N VAL A 39 -18.52 6.03 -15.33
CA VAL A 39 -18.54 4.74 -16.03
C VAL A 39 -18.01 3.58 -15.19
N ASP A 40 -17.19 3.87 -14.18
CA ASP A 40 -16.57 2.89 -13.30
C ASP A 40 -17.47 2.47 -12.11
N ILE A 41 -18.64 3.10 -11.93
CA ILE A 41 -19.61 2.74 -10.89
C ILE A 41 -20.95 2.38 -11.53
N GLN A 42 -21.49 1.21 -11.18
CA GLN A 42 -22.85 0.82 -11.51
C GLN A 42 -23.78 1.21 -10.36
N PHE A 43 -24.81 1.98 -10.68
CA PHE A 43 -25.92 2.30 -9.78
C PHE A 43 -27.11 1.38 -10.05
N GLU A 44 -27.73 0.86 -9.01
CA GLU A 44 -28.92 0.00 -9.07
C GLU A 44 -29.95 0.46 -8.05
N GLY A 45 -31.23 0.21 -8.35
CA GLY A 45 -32.35 0.68 -7.53
C GLY A 45 -32.38 2.21 -7.48
N ASP A 46 -32.53 2.73 -6.27
CA ASP A 46 -32.66 4.16 -5.98
C ASP A 46 -31.33 4.85 -5.68
N ALA A 47 -30.17 4.19 -5.85
CA ALA A 47 -28.89 4.82 -5.60
C ALA A 47 -28.58 5.87 -6.66
N PHE A 48 -28.20 7.09 -6.26
CA PHE A 48 -27.85 8.17 -7.17
C PHE A 48 -26.77 9.10 -6.59
N PRO A 49 -25.88 9.64 -7.43
CA PRO A 49 -24.95 10.68 -7.03
C PRO A 49 -25.63 12.07 -7.01
N SER A 50 -25.36 12.87 -5.98
CA SER A 50 -25.83 14.26 -5.87
C SER A 50 -24.93 15.04 -4.92
N GLY A 51 -24.60 16.29 -5.28
CA GLY A 51 -23.78 17.16 -4.42
C GLY A 51 -22.39 16.59 -4.10
N ASN A 52 -21.77 15.90 -5.07
CA ASN A 52 -20.49 15.17 -4.96
C ASN A 52 -20.48 13.96 -4.03
N VAL A 53 -21.61 13.61 -3.40
CA VAL A 53 -21.76 12.40 -2.60
C VAL A 53 -22.60 11.38 -3.35
N LEU A 54 -22.46 10.11 -2.99
CA LEU A 54 -23.35 9.07 -3.45
C LEU A 54 -24.41 8.80 -2.39
N GLN A 55 -25.67 8.94 -2.77
CA GLN A 55 -26.82 8.64 -1.92
C GLN A 55 -27.31 7.24 -2.27
N LEU A 56 -27.31 6.33 -1.29
CA LEU A 56 -27.67 4.93 -1.52
C LEU A 56 -29.18 4.68 -1.45
N THR A 57 -29.94 5.61 -0.88
CA THR A 57 -31.40 5.59 -0.81
C THR A 57 -31.96 6.93 -1.27
N LYS A 58 -33.26 6.96 -1.60
CA LYS A 58 -33.97 8.21 -1.93
C LYS A 58 -33.82 9.24 -0.81
N ASN A 59 -33.67 10.50 -1.21
CA ASN A 59 -33.53 11.65 -0.31
C ASN A 59 -34.05 12.94 -0.96
N GLN A 60 -34.95 12.79 -1.93
CA GLN A 60 -35.59 13.89 -2.64
C GLN A 60 -37.09 13.86 -2.36
N ALA A 61 -37.70 15.05 -2.26
CA ALA A 61 -39.11 15.20 -1.89
C ALA A 61 -40.10 14.90 -3.04
N ASP A 62 -39.60 14.42 -4.17
CA ASP A 62 -40.37 14.13 -5.38
C ASP A 62 -41.03 12.73 -5.36
N GLY A 63 -40.81 11.94 -4.30
CA GLY A 63 -41.47 10.65 -4.10
C GLY A 63 -41.38 10.13 -2.65
N PRO A 64 -41.99 8.97 -2.36
CA PRO A 64 -41.90 8.35 -1.04
C PRO A 64 -40.45 7.94 -0.73
N LEU A 65 -39.99 8.32 0.46
CA LEU A 65 -38.65 7.99 0.98
C LEU A 65 -38.59 6.62 1.67
N THR A 66 -39.76 6.02 1.93
CA THR A 66 -39.93 4.71 2.56
C THR A 66 -39.74 3.58 1.55
N GLY A 67 -39.25 2.44 2.01
CA GLY A 67 -39.06 1.25 1.16
C GLY A 67 -38.03 1.44 0.04
N SER A 68 -37.17 2.44 0.15
CA SER A 68 -36.12 2.70 -0.82
C SER A 68 -35.04 1.62 -0.73
N ILE A 69 -34.54 1.17 -1.86
CA ILE A 69 -33.45 0.20 -1.94
C ILE A 69 -32.46 0.68 -2.98
N GLY A 70 -31.18 0.68 -2.66
CA GLY A 70 -30.16 1.04 -3.65
C GLY A 70 -28.84 0.35 -3.42
N ARG A 71 -28.12 0.18 -4.54
CA ARG A 71 -26.76 -0.31 -4.57
C ARG A 71 -25.90 0.54 -5.48
N ALA A 72 -24.65 0.70 -5.10
CA ALA A 72 -23.62 1.24 -5.96
C ALA A 72 -22.39 0.35 -5.89
N SER A 73 -21.81 -0.01 -7.03
CA SER A 73 -20.73 -1.00 -7.06
C SER A 73 -19.72 -0.70 -8.15
N TYR A 74 -18.49 -1.17 -7.96
CA TYR A 74 -17.45 -1.04 -8.96
C TYR A 74 -17.84 -1.83 -10.22
N ASN A 75 -17.75 -1.19 -11.39
CA ASN A 75 -18.31 -1.68 -12.64
C ASN A 75 -17.35 -2.60 -13.42
N LYS A 76 -16.33 -3.17 -12.76
CA LYS A 76 -15.43 -4.17 -13.34
C LYS A 76 -15.26 -5.35 -12.38
N PRO A 77 -15.17 -6.59 -12.90
CA PRO A 77 -15.01 -7.77 -12.06
C PRO A 77 -13.64 -7.77 -11.40
N VAL A 78 -13.62 -8.02 -10.10
CA VAL A 78 -12.38 -8.18 -9.32
C VAL A 78 -12.15 -9.66 -9.06
N LYS A 79 -10.97 -10.16 -9.42
CA LYS A 79 -10.60 -11.56 -9.17
C LYS A 79 -10.03 -11.70 -7.76
N ILE A 80 -10.74 -12.39 -6.86
CA ILE A 80 -10.38 -12.51 -5.44
C ILE A 80 -9.69 -13.84 -5.06
N TRP A 81 -9.74 -14.82 -5.96
CA TRP A 81 -8.95 -16.05 -5.89
C TRP A 81 -8.80 -16.67 -7.27
N ASP A 82 -7.86 -17.60 -7.41
CA ASP A 82 -7.58 -18.30 -8.67
C ASP A 82 -7.92 -19.79 -8.56
N ALA A 83 -8.72 -20.32 -9.49
CA ALA A 83 -9.17 -21.71 -9.45
C ALA A 83 -8.07 -22.73 -9.72
N GLY A 84 -7.10 -22.40 -10.58
CA GLY A 84 -5.99 -23.30 -10.91
C GLY A 84 -5.00 -23.46 -9.77
N THR A 85 -4.66 -22.37 -9.09
CA THR A 85 -3.65 -22.34 -8.00
C THR A 85 -4.26 -22.36 -6.61
N ARG A 86 -5.58 -22.14 -6.49
CA ARG A 86 -6.31 -21.97 -5.23
C ARG A 86 -5.81 -20.80 -4.36
N LYS A 87 -5.00 -19.89 -4.93
CA LYS A 87 -4.48 -18.70 -4.22
C LYS A 87 -5.57 -17.66 -4.03
N LEU A 88 -5.63 -17.08 -2.84
CA LEU A 88 -6.46 -15.91 -2.49
C LEU A 88 -5.65 -14.62 -2.70
N THR A 89 -6.36 -13.51 -2.90
CA THR A 89 -5.77 -12.16 -2.95
C THR A 89 -6.04 -11.41 -1.65
N ASP A 90 -5.10 -10.58 -1.20
CA ASP A 90 -5.42 -9.61 -0.15
C ASP A 90 -6.24 -8.47 -0.76
N PHE A 91 -7.07 -7.83 0.07
CA PHE A 91 -7.62 -6.53 -0.28
C PHE A 91 -7.76 -5.63 0.94
N THR A 92 -7.75 -4.33 0.68
CA THR A 92 -8.09 -3.30 1.66
C THR A 92 -8.96 -2.27 0.95
N THR A 93 -10.07 -1.90 1.59
CA THR A 93 -10.90 -0.78 1.18
C THR A 93 -11.00 0.22 2.32
N HIS A 94 -11.02 1.50 1.98
CA HIS A 94 -11.31 2.58 2.89
C HIS A 94 -12.43 3.42 2.30
N PHE A 95 -13.38 3.81 3.13
CA PHE A 95 -14.46 4.68 2.71
C PHE A 95 -14.93 5.55 3.86
N SER A 96 -15.43 6.73 3.50
CA SER A 96 -16.05 7.66 4.44
C SER A 96 -17.54 7.76 4.11
N PHE A 97 -18.39 7.74 5.12
CA PHE A 97 -19.83 7.82 4.96
C PHE A 97 -20.49 8.62 6.07
N ILE A 98 -21.74 9.04 5.83
CA ILE A 98 -22.61 9.67 6.81
C ILE A 98 -23.90 8.87 6.87
N MET A 99 -24.28 8.54 8.11
CA MET A 99 -25.60 8.07 8.48
C MET A 99 -26.25 9.13 9.35
N LYS A 100 -27.45 9.56 8.98
CA LYS A 100 -28.14 10.65 9.67
C LYS A 100 -29.64 10.39 9.78
N GLN A 101 -30.09 10.23 11.01
CA GLN A 101 -31.52 10.23 11.33
C GLN A 101 -32.19 11.56 10.94
N LEU A 102 -33.37 11.47 10.32
CA LEU A 102 -34.18 12.63 9.93
C LEU A 102 -35.17 13.04 11.02
N ASP A 103 -35.69 12.07 11.76
CA ASP A 103 -36.57 12.24 12.91
C ASP A 103 -35.97 11.52 14.13
N ALA A 104 -36.18 12.05 15.33
CA ALA A 104 -35.73 11.47 16.58
C ALA A 104 -36.47 10.17 16.96
N GLN A 105 -37.64 9.89 16.36
CA GLN A 105 -38.48 8.73 16.69
C GLN A 105 -38.50 7.63 15.61
N ILE A 106 -38.07 7.92 14.39
CA ILE A 106 -38.25 7.06 13.20
C ILE A 106 -36.97 7.12 12.36
N TYR A 107 -36.09 6.11 12.49
CA TYR A 107 -34.81 6.04 11.79
C TYR A 107 -34.42 4.59 11.46
N GLY A 108 -33.61 4.37 10.41
CA GLY A 108 -33.10 3.06 9.99
C GLY A 108 -32.89 2.98 8.46
N HIS A 109 -32.24 1.96 7.92
CA HIS A 109 -31.81 0.71 8.58
C HIS A 109 -30.31 0.42 8.52
N GLY A 110 -29.53 1.24 7.81
CA GLY A 110 -28.09 1.04 7.74
C GLY A 110 -27.51 1.00 6.33
N ILE A 111 -26.19 0.93 6.31
CA ILE A 111 -25.37 0.77 5.10
C ILE A 111 -24.57 -0.52 5.21
N ALA A 112 -24.37 -1.23 4.10
CA ALA A 112 -23.49 -2.37 4.04
C ALA A 112 -22.47 -2.24 2.92
N PHE A 113 -21.21 -2.56 3.21
CA PHE A 113 -20.21 -2.87 2.20
C PHE A 113 -20.31 -4.35 1.86
N PHE A 114 -20.44 -4.72 0.58
CA PHE A 114 -20.67 -6.10 0.17
C PHE A 114 -19.69 -6.61 -0.88
N ILE A 115 -19.53 -7.93 -0.88
CA ILE A 115 -18.81 -8.74 -1.85
C ILE A 115 -19.78 -9.81 -2.36
N ALA A 116 -20.07 -9.83 -3.66
CA ALA A 116 -21.01 -10.76 -4.28
C ALA A 116 -20.53 -11.19 -5.68
N PRO A 117 -21.06 -12.27 -6.28
CA PRO A 117 -20.85 -12.58 -7.69
C PRO A 117 -20.99 -11.34 -8.58
N PHE A 118 -20.12 -11.20 -9.58
CA PHE A 118 -20.09 -9.99 -10.41
C PHE A 118 -21.43 -9.69 -11.10
N ASP A 119 -22.19 -10.73 -11.44
CA ASP A 119 -23.49 -10.70 -12.09
C ASP A 119 -24.68 -10.70 -11.12
N ALA A 120 -24.42 -10.73 -9.79
CA ALA A 120 -25.46 -10.69 -8.77
C ALA A 120 -26.37 -9.47 -8.95
N LYS A 121 -27.68 -9.70 -8.87
CA LYS A 121 -28.71 -8.68 -9.01
C LYS A 121 -29.17 -8.15 -7.66
N LEU A 122 -29.73 -6.95 -7.66
CA LEU A 122 -30.52 -6.44 -6.55
C LEU A 122 -31.73 -7.38 -6.30
N PRO A 123 -31.87 -7.97 -5.09
CA PRO A 123 -33.01 -8.80 -4.74
C PRO A 123 -34.30 -7.99 -4.74
N GLN A 124 -35.41 -8.64 -5.05
CA GLN A 124 -36.72 -8.04 -4.86
C GLN A 124 -37.09 -8.07 -3.38
N ASN A 125 -37.94 -7.14 -2.95
CA ASN A 125 -38.46 -7.06 -1.58
C ASN A 125 -37.34 -7.03 -0.51
N SER A 126 -36.29 -6.24 -0.80
CA SER A 126 -35.08 -6.14 0.03
C SER A 126 -35.00 -4.85 0.85
N SER A 127 -36.15 -4.23 1.12
CA SER A 127 -36.25 -2.98 1.88
C SER A 127 -36.00 -3.19 3.38
N GLY A 128 -35.83 -2.10 4.12
CA GLY A 128 -35.67 -2.13 5.57
C GLY A 128 -34.41 -2.87 6.03
N GLY A 129 -34.54 -3.68 7.10
CA GLY A 129 -33.43 -4.44 7.69
C GLY A 129 -32.81 -5.51 6.78
N TYR A 130 -33.32 -5.70 5.56
CA TYR A 130 -32.66 -6.55 4.56
C TYR A 130 -31.52 -5.83 3.80
N LEU A 131 -31.31 -4.54 4.08
CA LEU A 131 -30.18 -3.71 3.64
C LEU A 131 -29.94 -3.70 2.12
N ALA A 132 -30.99 -3.93 1.33
CA ALA A 132 -30.88 -4.16 -0.11
C ALA A 132 -29.92 -5.31 -0.47
N LEU A 133 -29.66 -6.24 0.44
CA LEU A 133 -28.76 -7.41 0.27
C LEU A 133 -29.51 -8.73 0.20
N PHE A 134 -30.58 -8.85 0.98
CA PHE A 134 -31.36 -10.07 1.11
C PHE A 134 -32.82 -9.85 0.74
N SER A 135 -33.53 -10.95 0.51
CA SER A 135 -34.99 -10.97 0.47
C SER A 135 -35.50 -11.74 1.70
N ASN A 136 -36.79 -11.66 1.99
CA ASN A 136 -37.41 -12.43 3.07
C ASN A 136 -37.08 -13.94 2.98
N ASP A 137 -37.03 -14.50 1.77
CA ASP A 137 -36.79 -15.93 1.55
C ASP A 137 -35.30 -16.31 1.71
N THR A 138 -34.40 -15.35 1.52
CA THR A 138 -32.95 -15.61 1.50
C THR A 138 -32.24 -15.11 2.75
N ALA A 139 -32.82 -14.18 3.52
CA ALA A 139 -32.15 -13.52 4.64
C ALA A 139 -31.56 -14.48 5.68
N PHE A 140 -32.22 -15.61 5.93
CA PHE A 140 -31.80 -16.59 6.94
C PHE A 140 -31.27 -17.89 6.34
N ASN A 141 -31.16 -17.97 5.01
CA ASN A 141 -30.77 -19.20 4.32
C ASN A 141 -29.33 -19.11 3.82
N LEU A 142 -28.42 -19.72 4.59
CA LEU A 142 -26.98 -19.76 4.32
C LEU A 142 -26.60 -20.41 2.99
N SER A 143 -27.47 -21.25 2.42
CA SER A 143 -27.21 -22.01 1.19
C SER A 143 -27.71 -21.31 -0.08
N SER A 144 -28.63 -20.35 0.05
CA SER A 144 -29.21 -19.63 -1.10
C SER A 144 -28.45 -18.38 -1.50
N ASN A 145 -27.48 -17.94 -0.69
CA ASN A 145 -26.73 -16.71 -0.93
C ASN A 145 -25.26 -17.00 -1.23
N GLN A 146 -24.66 -16.08 -1.98
CA GLN A 146 -23.21 -15.98 -2.15
C GLN A 146 -22.83 -14.53 -1.87
N ILE A 147 -22.81 -14.16 -0.59
CA ILE A 147 -22.53 -12.79 -0.19
C ILE A 147 -21.74 -12.75 1.11
N VAL A 148 -20.76 -11.86 1.13
CA VAL A 148 -20.05 -11.45 2.34
C VAL A 148 -20.28 -9.96 2.48
N ALA A 149 -20.76 -9.51 3.62
CA ALA A 149 -20.99 -8.10 3.87
C ALA A 149 -20.44 -7.65 5.22
N VAL A 150 -20.17 -6.35 5.30
CA VAL A 150 -19.91 -5.64 6.54
C VAL A 150 -21.03 -4.62 6.69
N GLU A 151 -21.92 -4.83 7.65
CA GLU A 151 -23.03 -3.94 7.94
C GLU A 151 -22.66 -2.91 9.01
N PHE A 152 -23.23 -1.72 8.84
CA PHE A 152 -23.27 -0.65 9.82
C PHE A 152 -24.75 -0.38 10.08
N ASP A 153 -25.28 -1.11 11.04
CA ASP A 153 -26.71 -1.16 11.32
C ASP A 153 -27.08 -0.12 12.39
N SER A 154 -28.13 0.64 12.12
CA SER A 154 -28.67 1.72 12.95
C SER A 154 -30.07 1.44 13.47
N PHE A 155 -30.61 0.27 13.17
CA PHE A 155 -31.92 -0.20 13.57
C PHE A 155 -31.80 -1.52 14.34
N TRP A 156 -32.79 -1.80 15.19
CA TRP A 156 -32.86 -3.07 15.87
C TRP A 156 -33.98 -3.91 15.26
N ASN A 157 -33.61 -5.01 14.62
CA ASN A 157 -34.49 -6.11 14.28
C ASN A 157 -34.33 -7.25 15.30
N GLU A 158 -35.26 -8.21 15.28
CA GLU A 158 -35.25 -9.34 16.23
C GLU A 158 -33.99 -10.21 16.15
N TRP A 159 -33.25 -10.14 15.03
CA TRP A 159 -31.99 -10.84 14.83
C TRP A 159 -30.75 -10.05 15.25
N ASP A 160 -30.90 -8.78 15.66
CA ASP A 160 -29.77 -7.90 15.94
C ASP A 160 -29.36 -7.88 17.41
N PRO A 161 -28.06 -7.73 17.69
CA PRO A 161 -27.55 -7.62 19.05
C PRO A 161 -27.94 -6.29 19.73
N SER A 162 -28.14 -5.22 18.95
CA SER A 162 -28.43 -3.87 19.42
C SER A 162 -28.87 -2.96 18.27
N SER A 163 -29.46 -1.81 18.60
CA SER A 163 -29.89 -0.80 17.61
C SER A 163 -28.76 -0.09 16.87
N ASP A 164 -27.54 -0.20 17.36
CA ASP A 164 -26.36 0.37 16.71
C ASP A 164 -25.26 -0.67 16.80
N HIS A 165 -24.92 -1.31 15.67
CA HIS A 165 -23.86 -2.30 15.65
C HIS A 165 -23.13 -2.32 14.31
N VAL A 166 -21.89 -2.80 14.37
CA VAL A 166 -21.14 -3.17 13.17
C VAL A 166 -21.08 -4.68 13.13
N GLY A 167 -21.28 -5.25 11.96
CA GLY A 167 -21.44 -6.69 11.78
C GLY A 167 -20.69 -7.23 10.57
N ILE A 168 -20.30 -8.50 10.62
CA ILE A 168 -19.83 -9.25 9.45
C ILE A 168 -20.90 -10.30 9.13
N ASN A 169 -21.48 -10.23 7.94
CA ASN A 169 -22.53 -11.12 7.46
C ASN A 169 -21.97 -12.11 6.45
N ILE A 170 -22.25 -13.40 6.64
CA ILE A 170 -21.84 -14.47 5.73
C ILE A 170 -23.08 -15.21 5.26
N ASN A 171 -23.49 -15.00 4.00
CA ASN A 171 -24.64 -15.63 3.36
C ASN A 171 -25.99 -15.48 4.09
N SER A 172 -26.09 -14.61 5.09
CA SER A 172 -27.27 -14.41 5.94
C SER A 172 -27.24 -13.00 6.50
N ILE A 173 -28.41 -12.40 6.76
CA ILE A 173 -28.51 -11.09 7.44
C ILE A 173 -28.01 -11.17 8.88
N ILE A 174 -28.11 -12.33 9.53
CA ILE A 174 -27.55 -12.51 10.87
C ILE A 174 -26.02 -12.48 10.81
N SER A 175 -25.44 -11.47 11.45
CA SER A 175 -23.99 -11.31 11.61
C SER A 175 -23.35 -12.52 12.30
N VAL A 176 -22.28 -13.07 11.70
CA VAL A 176 -21.47 -14.15 12.31
C VAL A 176 -20.56 -13.63 13.42
N THR A 177 -20.24 -12.33 13.39
CA THR A 177 -19.61 -11.60 14.48
C THR A 177 -20.05 -10.14 14.40
N ASN A 178 -20.20 -9.50 15.56
CA ASN A 178 -20.64 -8.12 15.65
C ASN A 178 -20.01 -7.42 16.87
N VAL A 179 -20.11 -6.09 16.87
CA VAL A 179 -19.79 -5.26 18.02
C VAL A 179 -20.87 -4.19 18.17
N THR A 180 -21.46 -4.12 19.35
CA THR A 180 -22.36 -3.01 19.71
C THR A 180 -21.59 -1.71 19.70
N TRP A 181 -22.05 -0.76 18.91
CA TRP A 181 -21.44 0.55 18.84
C TRP A 181 -21.95 1.41 20.00
N LYS A 182 -21.05 1.88 20.86
CA LYS A 182 -21.42 2.56 22.11
C LYS A 182 -22.03 3.94 21.90
N SER A 183 -21.69 4.60 20.80
CA SER A 183 -22.32 5.85 20.38
C SER A 183 -23.33 5.57 19.26
N SER A 184 -24.04 6.59 18.81
CA SER A 184 -24.97 6.45 17.69
C SER A 184 -24.22 6.52 16.36
N ILE A 185 -24.41 5.50 15.49
CA ILE A 185 -23.82 5.47 14.13
C ILE A 185 -24.50 6.52 13.23
N LYS A 186 -25.77 6.82 13.54
CA LYS A 186 -26.71 7.69 12.80
C LYS A 186 -26.69 9.16 13.22
N ASN A 187 -25.63 9.62 13.89
CA ASN A 187 -25.56 10.97 14.46
C ASN A 187 -25.19 12.07 13.44
N GLY A 188 -24.99 11.73 12.17
CA GLY A 188 -24.60 12.66 11.11
C GLY A 188 -23.11 13.00 11.04
N SER A 189 -22.28 12.41 11.91
CA SER A 189 -20.82 12.57 11.87
C SER A 189 -20.23 11.74 10.74
N ILE A 190 -19.05 12.15 10.27
CA ILE A 190 -18.34 11.40 9.24
C ILE A 190 -17.72 10.15 9.87
N ALA A 191 -18.24 8.99 9.48
CA ALA A 191 -17.65 7.70 9.77
C ALA A 191 -16.56 7.40 8.74
N ASN A 192 -15.45 6.82 9.20
CA ASN A 192 -14.38 6.31 8.35
C ASN A 192 -14.15 4.84 8.67
N ALA A 193 -14.28 3.99 7.64
CA ALA A 193 -14.20 2.56 7.79
C ALA A 193 -13.13 1.96 6.89
N TRP A 194 -12.39 1.00 7.45
CA TRP A 194 -11.49 0.11 6.73
C TRP A 194 -12.01 -1.30 6.79
N VAL A 195 -12.13 -1.95 5.64
CA VAL A 195 -12.37 -3.38 5.55
C VAL A 195 -11.18 -3.99 4.83
N SER A 196 -10.51 -4.94 5.48
CA SER A 196 -9.32 -5.59 4.93
C SER A 196 -9.41 -7.10 5.05
N TYR A 197 -8.86 -7.80 4.06
CA TYR A 197 -8.77 -9.24 4.05
C TYR A 197 -7.33 -9.68 3.85
N ASN A 198 -6.81 -10.46 4.79
CA ASN A 198 -5.51 -11.09 4.71
C ASN A 198 -5.66 -12.51 4.17
N SER A 199 -5.20 -12.77 2.96
CA SER A 199 -5.31 -14.05 2.27
C SER A 199 -4.55 -15.20 2.96
N THR A 200 -3.49 -14.88 3.70
CA THR A 200 -2.65 -15.87 4.41
C THR A 200 -3.33 -16.35 5.68
N THR A 201 -3.86 -15.43 6.47
CA THR A 201 -4.56 -15.76 7.73
C THR A 201 -6.06 -15.97 7.55
N GLN A 202 -6.60 -15.62 6.39
CA GLN A 202 -8.03 -15.59 6.07
C GLN A 202 -8.85 -14.64 6.97
N ASN A 203 -8.18 -13.65 7.58
CA ASN A 203 -8.85 -12.67 8.43
C ASN A 203 -9.54 -11.61 7.58
N LEU A 204 -10.85 -11.49 7.73
CA LEU A 204 -11.62 -10.31 7.36
C LEU A 204 -11.71 -9.40 8.59
N SER A 205 -11.11 -8.22 8.50
CA SER A 205 -11.01 -7.25 9.58
C SER A 205 -11.74 -5.96 9.23
N VAL A 206 -12.45 -5.41 10.21
CA VAL A 206 -13.17 -4.14 10.09
C VAL A 206 -12.67 -3.17 11.15
N TYR A 207 -12.37 -1.94 10.76
CA TYR A 207 -12.06 -0.84 11.66
C TYR A 207 -12.94 0.34 11.35
N LEU A 208 -13.62 0.88 12.37
CA LEU A 208 -14.49 2.04 12.27
C LEU A 208 -14.01 3.13 13.23
N THR A 209 -13.94 4.38 12.75
CA THR A 209 -13.62 5.55 13.57
C THR A 209 -14.36 6.80 13.11
N TYR A 210 -14.60 7.71 14.03
CA TYR A 210 -15.20 9.03 13.81
C TYR A 210 -14.19 10.17 14.00
N THR A 211 -12.91 9.85 14.17
CA THR A 211 -11.85 10.86 14.34
C THR A 211 -11.63 11.65 13.05
N GLU A 212 -11.41 12.96 13.15
CA GLU A 212 -10.95 13.79 12.03
C GLU A 212 -9.54 13.38 11.59
N ASN A 213 -9.30 13.30 10.28
CA ASN A 213 -8.04 12.82 9.66
C ASN A 213 -7.57 11.45 10.19
N PRO A 214 -8.41 10.41 10.07
CA PRO A 214 -8.14 9.13 10.68
C PRO A 214 -6.92 8.45 10.04
N LYS A 215 -6.08 7.87 10.90
CA LYS A 215 -5.01 6.95 10.51
C LYS A 215 -5.35 5.56 11.05
N PHE A 216 -5.25 4.54 10.21
CA PHE A 216 -5.42 3.17 10.66
C PHE A 216 -4.24 2.78 11.55
N GLY A 217 -4.51 2.55 12.85
CA GLY A 217 -3.51 2.22 13.87
C GLY A 217 -3.25 0.72 14.05
N GLY A 218 -3.94 -0.14 13.30
CA GLY A 218 -3.77 -1.59 13.33
C GLY A 218 -4.77 -2.35 14.21
N GLU A 219 -5.41 -1.70 15.19
CA GLU A 219 -6.46 -2.33 15.98
C GLU A 219 -7.77 -2.37 15.20
N SER A 220 -8.29 -3.57 14.94
CA SER A 220 -9.58 -3.76 14.24
C SER A 220 -10.71 -3.81 15.26
N SER A 221 -11.85 -3.18 14.94
CA SER A 221 -13.08 -3.26 15.73
C SER A 221 -13.72 -4.66 15.67
N LEU A 222 -13.57 -5.33 14.52
CA LEU A 222 -14.03 -6.71 14.30
C LEU A 222 -13.00 -7.50 13.50
N LEU A 223 -12.99 -8.81 13.72
CA LEU A 223 -12.21 -9.76 12.96
C LEU A 223 -12.98 -11.07 12.83
N TYR A 224 -12.95 -11.67 11.64
CA TYR A 224 -13.52 -12.98 11.41
C TYR A 224 -12.65 -13.78 10.43
N ILE A 225 -12.35 -15.03 10.79
CA ILE A 225 -11.59 -15.95 9.92
C ILE A 225 -12.56 -16.58 8.92
N VAL A 226 -12.40 -16.30 7.63
CA VAL A 226 -13.28 -16.79 6.58
C VAL A 226 -12.52 -17.13 5.30
N ASP A 227 -12.70 -18.35 4.81
CA ASP A 227 -12.16 -18.76 3.51
C ASP A 227 -13.11 -18.33 2.38
N LEU A 228 -12.84 -17.18 1.75
CA LEU A 228 -13.68 -16.62 0.69
C LEU A 228 -13.87 -17.55 -0.52
N ARG A 229 -12.94 -18.51 -0.75
CA ARG A 229 -13.03 -19.49 -1.85
C ARG A 229 -14.19 -20.46 -1.69
N LYS A 230 -14.69 -20.64 -0.46
CA LYS A 230 -15.80 -21.54 -0.15
C LYS A 230 -17.17 -20.88 -0.38
N LEU A 231 -17.20 -19.56 -0.51
CA LEU A 231 -18.42 -18.76 -0.50
C LEU A 231 -18.67 -18.06 -1.84
N LEU A 232 -17.61 -17.50 -2.41
CA LEU A 232 -17.68 -16.59 -3.54
C LEU A 232 -16.98 -17.17 -4.78
N PRO A 233 -17.46 -16.87 -6.00
CA PRO A 233 -16.76 -17.23 -7.24
C PRO A 233 -15.42 -16.49 -7.36
N GLU A 234 -14.57 -16.88 -8.32
CA GLU A 234 -13.28 -16.22 -8.56
C GLU A 234 -13.44 -14.72 -8.82
N ARG A 235 -14.49 -14.32 -9.54
CA ARG A 235 -14.76 -12.94 -9.96
C ARG A 235 -15.98 -12.38 -9.26
N VAL A 236 -15.77 -11.35 -8.46
CA VAL A 236 -16.80 -10.70 -7.65
C VAL A 236 -16.94 -9.24 -8.01
N ARG A 237 -17.98 -8.62 -7.49
CA ARG A 237 -18.07 -7.17 -7.36
C ARG A 237 -18.02 -6.75 -5.90
N PHE A 238 -17.45 -5.56 -5.71
CA PHE A 238 -17.48 -4.83 -4.45
C PHE A 238 -18.43 -3.65 -4.60
N GLY A 239 -19.16 -3.34 -3.54
CA GLY A 239 -20.06 -2.21 -3.56
C GLY A 239 -20.66 -1.89 -2.20
N PHE A 240 -21.59 -0.96 -2.22
CA PHE A 240 -22.37 -0.55 -1.07
C PHE A 240 -23.85 -0.74 -1.36
N SER A 241 -24.59 -1.05 -0.32
CA SER A 241 -26.05 -1.12 -0.34
C SER A 241 -26.61 -0.39 0.87
N ALA A 242 -27.82 0.12 0.72
CA ALA A 242 -28.61 0.61 1.83
C ALA A 242 -30.09 0.46 1.50
N ALA A 243 -30.91 0.43 2.54
CA ALA A 243 -32.35 0.40 2.39
C ALA A 243 -33.05 1.22 3.49
N THR A 244 -34.21 1.75 3.14
CA THR A 244 -35.18 2.29 4.10
C THR A 244 -36.37 1.35 4.22
N GLY A 245 -37.04 1.39 5.35
CA GLY A 245 -38.27 0.65 5.62
C GLY A 245 -39.44 1.62 5.72
N GLU A 246 -40.31 1.41 6.70
CA GLU A 246 -41.28 2.42 7.14
C GLU A 246 -40.60 3.63 7.80
N VAL A 247 -39.41 3.37 8.36
CA VAL A 247 -38.51 4.38 8.92
C VAL A 247 -37.43 4.77 7.91
N ILE A 248 -36.95 6.01 7.98
CA ILE A 248 -36.02 6.58 6.99
C ILE A 248 -34.77 7.17 7.63
N GLU A 249 -33.66 7.05 6.92
CA GLU A 249 -32.36 7.58 7.28
C GLU A 249 -31.61 8.02 6.02
N ILE A 250 -30.71 9.00 6.16
CA ILE A 250 -29.79 9.40 5.08
C ILE A 250 -28.59 8.44 5.08
N HIS A 251 -28.29 7.85 3.92
CA HIS A 251 -27.13 6.97 3.69
C HIS A 251 -26.23 7.55 2.60
N ASN A 252 -25.25 8.36 2.98
CA ASN A 252 -24.36 9.06 2.05
C ASN A 252 -22.94 8.50 2.09
N LEU A 253 -22.43 8.03 0.95
CA LEU A 253 -21.03 7.70 0.75
C LEU A 253 -20.28 8.94 0.23
N LEU A 254 -19.21 9.32 0.93
CA LEU A 254 -18.42 10.53 0.65
C LEU A 254 -17.16 10.23 -0.15
N SER A 255 -16.50 9.12 0.16
CA SER A 255 -15.30 8.66 -0.55
C SER A 255 -15.21 7.15 -0.54
N TRP A 256 -14.51 6.58 -1.53
CA TRP A 256 -14.26 5.14 -1.59
C TRP A 256 -12.95 4.84 -2.31
N SER A 257 -12.01 4.22 -1.59
CA SER A 257 -10.81 3.64 -2.16
C SER A 257 -10.75 2.13 -1.96
N PHE A 258 -10.14 1.45 -2.91
CA PHE A 258 -9.95 0.01 -2.88
C PHE A 258 -8.59 -0.33 -3.46
N TYR A 259 -7.96 -1.33 -2.86
CA TYR A 259 -6.72 -1.89 -3.30
C TYR A 259 -6.74 -3.40 -3.09
N SER A 260 -6.27 -4.17 -4.07
CA SER A 260 -6.08 -5.63 -3.96
C SER A 260 -4.70 -6.03 -4.47
N THR A 261 -4.09 -7.03 -3.83
CA THR A 261 -2.79 -7.58 -4.22
C THR A 261 -2.89 -9.02 -4.64
N LEU A 262 -2.02 -9.42 -5.57
CA LEU A 262 -1.68 -10.82 -5.71
C LEU A 262 -0.68 -11.18 -4.60
N SER A 263 -1.04 -12.13 -3.72
CA SER A 263 -0.08 -12.74 -2.80
C SER A 263 0.87 -13.65 -3.60
N MET A 264 2.03 -13.09 -3.95
CA MET A 264 3.24 -13.80 -4.37
C MET A 264 4.37 -13.16 -3.58
N LEU A 265 4.62 -13.72 -2.39
CA LEU A 265 5.33 -13.09 -1.28
C LEU A 265 4.63 -11.80 -0.85
N SER A 266 4.73 -11.48 0.43
CA SER A 266 4.64 -10.09 0.85
C SER A 266 5.49 -9.29 -0.12
N ILE A 267 4.84 -8.49 -0.98
CA ILE A 267 5.41 -7.24 -1.43
C ILE A 267 5.82 -6.61 -0.11
N TYR A 268 7.11 -6.73 0.22
CA TYR A 268 7.75 -5.94 1.25
C TYR A 268 7.53 -4.52 0.76
N ILE A 269 6.39 -3.96 1.17
CA ILE A 269 6.15 -2.56 1.37
C ILE A 269 6.83 -1.74 0.26
N LEU A 270 6.43 -1.96 -1.00
CA LEU A 270 6.86 -1.12 -2.13
C LEU A 270 6.30 0.32 -2.03
N GLY A 271 5.64 0.62 -0.91
CA GLY A 271 5.07 1.90 -0.54
C GLY A 271 5.39 2.28 0.90
N ASP A 272 6.53 1.87 1.48
CA ASP A 272 7.12 2.65 2.57
C ASP A 272 7.84 3.80 1.89
N PHE A 273 7.03 4.70 1.33
CA PHE A 273 7.51 5.99 0.88
C PHE A 273 7.96 6.73 2.13
N GLY A 274 9.19 6.46 2.54
CA GLY A 274 10.03 7.46 3.17
C GLY A 274 10.03 8.65 2.22
N LEU A 275 9.07 9.56 2.42
CA LEU A 275 9.02 10.91 1.86
C LEU A 275 8.47 11.09 0.43
N ALA A 276 7.38 10.42 0.04
CA ALA A 276 6.61 10.91 -1.12
C ALA A 276 5.94 12.25 -0.80
N ARG A 277 6.68 13.35 -1.00
CA ARG A 277 6.14 14.70 -1.14
C ARG A 277 6.09 15.00 -2.63
N LEU A 278 4.98 15.55 -3.11
CA LEU A 278 4.98 16.28 -4.37
C LEU A 278 5.96 17.46 -4.18
N VAL A 279 7.04 17.50 -4.94
CA VAL A 279 8.03 18.59 -4.89
C VAL A 279 8.06 19.24 -6.26
N ASP A 280 7.86 20.55 -6.30
CA ASP A 280 7.97 21.35 -7.53
C ASP A 280 9.34 21.16 -8.18
N HIS A 281 9.34 21.10 -9.50
CA HIS A 281 10.42 20.56 -10.33
C HIS A 281 11.74 21.37 -10.38
N GLU A 282 11.97 22.34 -9.49
CA GLU A 282 13.16 23.22 -9.60
C GLU A 282 14.04 23.28 -8.34
N LEU A 283 13.58 22.80 -7.18
CA LEU A 283 14.34 22.85 -5.94
C LEU A 283 14.22 21.49 -5.23
N GLY A 284 15.24 20.64 -5.38
CA GLY A 284 15.28 19.33 -4.72
C GLY A 284 14.96 19.43 -3.23
N SER A 285 14.11 18.52 -2.72
CA SER A 285 13.69 18.55 -1.31
C SER A 285 14.85 18.13 -0.41
N GLN A 286 15.27 19.02 0.50
CA GLN A 286 16.12 18.64 1.63
C GLN A 286 15.27 17.87 2.65
N THR A 287 15.63 16.62 2.93
CA THR A 287 14.95 15.80 3.92
C THR A 287 15.52 16.16 5.30
N THR A 288 14.68 16.64 6.21
CA THR A 288 15.10 17.09 7.56
C THR A 288 15.47 15.94 8.51
N VAL A 289 15.25 14.68 8.11
CA VAL A 289 15.64 13.47 8.85
C VAL A 289 16.04 12.40 7.83
N LEU A 290 17.21 11.78 8.02
CA LEU A 290 17.72 10.69 7.18
C LEU A 290 16.82 9.43 7.35
N ALA A 291 15.75 9.35 6.58
CA ALA A 291 14.79 8.23 6.61
C ALA A 291 14.94 7.37 5.35
N GLY A 292 15.31 6.09 5.52
CA GLY A 292 15.36 5.09 4.47
C GLY A 292 16.10 3.82 4.89
N THR A 293 15.82 2.69 4.25
CA THR A 293 16.43 1.40 4.60
C THR A 293 17.87 1.33 4.07
N MET A 294 18.82 1.15 5.00
CA MET A 294 20.25 1.03 4.69
C MET A 294 20.51 -0.07 3.66
N GLY A 295 21.23 0.27 2.58
CA GLY A 295 21.49 -0.62 1.44
C GLY A 295 20.72 -0.26 0.17
N TYR A 296 19.53 0.32 0.30
CA TYR A 296 18.71 0.79 -0.83
C TYR A 296 18.94 2.26 -1.13
N LEU A 297 19.35 3.04 -0.12
CA LEU A 297 19.63 4.47 -0.26
C LEU A 297 20.80 4.74 -1.18
N ALA A 298 20.57 5.62 -2.15
CA ALA A 298 21.63 6.15 -3.01
C ALA A 298 22.68 6.94 -2.17
N PRO A 299 23.96 6.95 -2.57
CA PRO A 299 25.03 7.59 -1.80
C PRO A 299 24.76 9.07 -1.46
N GLU A 300 24.16 9.82 -2.38
CA GLU A 300 23.77 11.22 -2.20
C GLU A 300 22.62 11.41 -1.20
N CYS A 301 21.71 10.44 -1.09
CA CYS A 301 20.66 10.46 -0.06
C CYS A 301 21.29 10.34 1.33
N VAL A 302 22.30 9.47 1.47
CA VAL A 302 23.02 9.26 2.74
C VAL A 302 23.86 10.48 3.11
N THR A 303 24.52 11.10 2.13
CA THR A 303 25.52 12.14 2.36
C THR A 303 24.90 13.54 2.47
N ILE A 304 23.87 13.82 1.67
CA ILE A 304 23.31 15.17 1.48
C ILE A 304 21.83 15.23 1.89
N GLY A 305 21.18 14.09 2.17
CA GLY A 305 19.75 14.06 2.52
C GLY A 305 18.85 14.54 1.39
N ARG A 306 19.22 14.26 0.13
CA ARG A 306 18.48 14.70 -1.06
C ARG A 306 17.96 13.51 -1.83
N ALA A 307 16.63 13.41 -1.95
CA ALA A 307 15.96 12.46 -2.84
C ALA A 307 15.72 13.10 -4.23
N SER A 308 15.77 12.28 -5.28
CA SER A 308 15.48 12.66 -6.67
C SER A 308 15.04 11.46 -7.50
N LYS A 309 14.59 11.70 -8.74
CA LYS A 309 14.28 10.62 -9.70
C LYS A 309 15.47 9.68 -9.92
N GLU A 310 16.70 10.19 -9.85
CA GLU A 310 17.93 9.39 -9.97
C GLU A 310 18.21 8.55 -8.73
N SER A 311 17.83 9.00 -7.53
CA SER A 311 17.93 8.16 -6.33
C SER A 311 16.90 7.03 -6.34
N ASP A 312 15.75 7.25 -6.97
CA ASP A 312 14.75 6.20 -7.20
C ASP A 312 15.29 5.15 -8.20
N VAL A 313 15.96 5.60 -9.27
CA VAL A 313 16.65 4.70 -10.22
C VAL A 313 17.71 3.86 -9.50
N TYR A 314 18.50 4.44 -8.59
CA TYR A 314 19.47 3.68 -7.81
C TYR A 314 18.80 2.58 -6.97
N SER A 315 17.72 2.93 -6.29
CA SER A 315 16.95 2.01 -5.45
C SER A 315 16.36 0.86 -6.27
N PHE A 316 15.86 1.16 -7.48
CA PHE A 316 15.44 0.14 -8.45
C PHE A 316 16.59 -0.80 -8.82
N GLY A 317 17.80 -0.28 -9.06
CA GLY A 317 18.98 -1.08 -9.35
C GLY A 317 19.31 -2.08 -8.23
N VAL A 318 19.23 -1.63 -6.97
CA VAL A 318 19.48 -2.48 -5.81
C VAL A 318 18.47 -3.64 -5.76
N VAL A 319 17.19 -3.35 -6.03
CA VAL A 319 16.14 -4.38 -6.06
C VAL A 319 16.36 -5.38 -7.19
N ALA A 320 16.75 -4.92 -8.39
CA ALA A 320 17.06 -5.81 -9.50
C ALA A 320 18.21 -6.78 -9.16
N LEU A 321 19.23 -6.29 -8.44
CA LEU A 321 20.33 -7.11 -7.94
C LEU A 321 19.88 -8.06 -6.82
N GLU A 322 19.06 -7.60 -5.88
CA GLU A 322 18.53 -8.43 -4.80
C GLU A 322 17.72 -9.61 -5.34
N ILE A 323 16.86 -9.37 -6.33
CA ILE A 323 16.03 -10.40 -6.98
C ILE A 323 16.92 -11.41 -7.71
N SER A 324 17.90 -10.95 -8.49
CA SER A 324 18.77 -11.85 -9.26
C SER A 324 19.73 -12.66 -8.38
N CYS A 325 20.15 -12.10 -7.25
CA CYS A 325 21.13 -12.74 -6.35
C CYS A 325 20.49 -13.54 -5.21
N GLY A 326 19.21 -13.30 -4.89
CA GLY A 326 18.52 -13.91 -3.74
C GLY A 326 19.14 -13.50 -2.38
N ARG A 327 19.78 -12.33 -2.32
CA ARG A 327 20.57 -11.83 -1.17
C ARG A 327 20.14 -10.44 -0.77
N ARG A 328 20.17 -10.15 0.54
CA ARG A 328 19.81 -8.81 1.04
C ARG A 328 20.87 -7.78 0.64
N PRO A 329 20.50 -6.50 0.41
CA PRO A 329 21.47 -5.47 0.01
C PRO A 329 22.61 -5.23 1.00
N VAL A 330 22.37 -5.47 2.30
CA VAL A 330 23.36 -5.41 3.36
C VAL A 330 23.28 -6.67 4.20
N GLU A 331 24.37 -7.43 4.25
CA GLU A 331 24.51 -8.65 5.05
C GLU A 331 25.70 -8.50 6.03
N PRO A 332 25.46 -8.00 7.26
CA PRO A 332 26.55 -7.70 8.21
C PRO A 332 27.36 -8.92 8.66
N LYS A 333 26.85 -10.13 8.44
CA LYS A 333 27.49 -11.41 8.80
C LYS A 333 28.28 -12.04 7.65
N ALA A 334 28.30 -11.41 6.47
CA ALA A 334 29.04 -11.88 5.31
C ALA A 334 30.53 -11.49 5.40
N ASP A 335 31.36 -12.08 4.53
CA ASP A 335 32.76 -11.65 4.37
C ASP A 335 32.83 -10.15 4.07
N PRO A 336 33.89 -9.43 4.50
CA PRO A 336 34.02 -7.98 4.32
C PRO A 336 33.82 -7.49 2.87
N SER A 337 34.20 -8.28 1.87
CA SER A 337 34.02 -8.00 0.44
C SER A 337 32.61 -8.30 -0.09
N GLN A 338 31.73 -8.87 0.74
CA GLN A 338 30.38 -9.30 0.39
C GLN A 338 29.29 -8.67 1.25
N VAL A 339 29.66 -7.76 2.17
CA VAL A 339 28.73 -7.08 3.07
C VAL A 339 27.72 -6.25 2.30
N ARG A 340 28.14 -5.59 1.21
CA ARG A 340 27.30 -4.75 0.36
C ARG A 340 27.08 -5.42 -0.99
N LEU A 341 25.81 -5.68 -1.31
CA LEU A 341 25.42 -6.41 -2.52
C LEU A 341 25.97 -5.76 -3.79
N VAL A 342 25.79 -4.44 -3.94
CA VAL A 342 26.23 -3.71 -5.14
C VAL A 342 27.74 -3.85 -5.37
N GLU A 343 28.55 -3.67 -4.33
CA GLU A 343 30.02 -3.77 -4.42
C GLU A 343 30.45 -5.17 -4.84
N TRP A 344 29.87 -6.20 -4.22
CA TRP A 344 30.16 -7.59 -4.52
C TRP A 344 29.78 -7.99 -5.96
N VAL A 345 28.60 -7.60 -6.42
CA VAL A 345 28.16 -7.89 -7.81
C VAL A 345 29.02 -7.11 -8.81
N TRP A 346 29.43 -5.88 -8.49
CA TRP A 346 30.31 -5.09 -9.35
C TRP A 346 31.70 -5.72 -9.48
N ASP A 347 32.26 -6.26 -8.40
CA ASP A 347 33.54 -6.98 -8.41
C ASP A 347 33.48 -8.23 -9.30
N LEU A 348 32.37 -8.97 -9.25
CA LEU A 348 32.14 -10.12 -10.13
C LEU A 348 31.96 -9.69 -11.60
N TYR A 349 31.25 -8.58 -11.85
CA TYR A 349 31.16 -8.00 -13.19
C TYR A 349 32.53 -7.63 -13.75
N GLY A 350 33.37 -6.95 -12.95
CA GLY A 350 34.73 -6.57 -13.33
C GLY A 350 35.65 -7.75 -13.67
N GLN A 351 35.36 -8.93 -13.09
CA GLN A 351 36.06 -10.19 -13.37
C GLN A 351 35.47 -10.98 -14.53
N GLY A 352 34.39 -10.51 -15.16
CA GLY A 352 33.65 -11.24 -16.20
C GLY A 352 32.91 -12.47 -15.66
N GLN A 353 32.53 -12.46 -14.37
CA GLN A 353 31.93 -13.59 -13.66
C GLN A 353 30.60 -13.23 -12.99
N ILE A 354 29.86 -12.27 -13.55
CA ILE A 354 28.63 -11.74 -12.95
C ILE A 354 27.59 -12.84 -12.64
N LEU A 355 27.50 -13.87 -13.50
CA LEU A 355 26.57 -15.00 -13.30
C LEU A 355 26.86 -15.83 -12.05
N LYS A 356 28.05 -15.71 -11.43
CA LYS A 356 28.33 -16.37 -10.14
C LYS A 356 27.55 -15.77 -8.97
N ALA A 357 27.03 -14.55 -9.13
CA ALA A 357 26.22 -13.89 -8.11
C ALA A 357 24.76 -14.36 -8.12
N VAL A 358 24.32 -15.08 -9.16
CA VAL A 358 22.92 -15.49 -9.31
C VAL A 358 22.49 -16.44 -8.19
N ASP A 359 21.24 -16.30 -7.75
CA ASP A 359 20.67 -17.12 -6.69
C ASP A 359 20.79 -18.62 -7.01
N LYS A 360 21.46 -19.34 -6.11
CA LYS A 360 21.62 -20.79 -6.19
C LYS A 360 20.26 -21.52 -6.09
N GLY A 361 19.25 -20.88 -5.49
CA GLY A 361 17.87 -21.37 -5.43
C GLY A 361 17.21 -21.56 -6.79
N LEU A 362 17.70 -20.86 -7.83
CA LEU A 362 17.18 -20.97 -9.20
C LEU A 362 17.69 -22.21 -9.96
N LYS A 363 18.61 -23.00 -9.39
CA LYS A 363 19.10 -24.28 -9.94
C LYS A 363 19.53 -24.24 -11.43
N MET A 364 19.99 -23.09 -11.93
CA MET A 364 20.34 -22.85 -13.34
C MET A 364 19.16 -22.97 -14.33
N ASP A 365 17.92 -22.91 -13.86
CA ASP A 365 16.72 -22.90 -14.70
C ASP A 365 16.35 -21.45 -15.12
N PHE A 366 17.28 -20.81 -15.82
CA PHE A 366 17.11 -19.46 -16.36
C PHE A 366 17.97 -19.29 -17.61
N ASP A 367 17.62 -18.35 -18.49
CA ASP A 367 18.48 -18.02 -19.61
C ASP A 367 19.47 -16.91 -19.21
N GLU A 368 20.75 -17.29 -19.28
CA GLU A 368 21.90 -16.54 -18.77
C GLU A 368 21.96 -15.11 -19.31
N ARG A 369 21.52 -14.88 -20.55
CA ARG A 369 21.60 -13.56 -21.17
C ARG A 369 20.65 -12.53 -20.56
N GLN A 370 19.49 -12.92 -20.02
CA GLN A 370 18.61 -11.95 -19.31
C GLN A 370 19.08 -11.74 -17.92
N VAL A 371 19.55 -12.80 -17.26
CA VAL A 371 20.01 -12.62 -15.89
C VAL A 371 21.22 -11.71 -15.92
N GLU A 372 22.13 -11.92 -16.88
CA GLU A 372 23.20 -10.97 -17.19
C GLU A 372 22.65 -9.58 -17.52
N CYS A 373 21.66 -9.47 -18.42
CA CYS A 373 21.06 -8.17 -18.78
C CYS A 373 20.48 -7.43 -17.57
N LEU A 374 19.68 -8.10 -16.76
CA LEU A 374 19.04 -7.56 -15.56
C LEU A 374 20.09 -7.12 -14.54
N MET A 375 21.13 -7.94 -14.33
CA MET A 375 22.20 -7.63 -13.39
C MET A 375 23.07 -6.46 -13.88
N VAL A 376 23.43 -6.42 -15.17
CA VAL A 376 24.20 -5.31 -15.75
C VAL A 376 23.38 -4.01 -15.73
N VAL A 377 22.08 -4.06 -16.04
CA VAL A 377 21.18 -2.90 -15.91
C VAL A 377 21.04 -2.48 -14.44
N GLY A 378 20.95 -3.43 -13.51
CA GLY A 378 20.95 -3.18 -12.07
C GLY A 378 22.21 -2.43 -11.61
N LEU A 379 23.39 -2.88 -12.04
CA LEU A 379 24.65 -2.18 -11.80
C LEU A 379 24.67 -0.77 -12.43
N TRP A 380 24.17 -0.62 -13.66
CA TRP A 380 24.09 0.69 -14.32
C TRP A 380 23.22 1.69 -13.54
N CYS A 381 22.09 1.21 -13.01
CA CYS A 381 21.22 1.97 -12.12
C CYS A 381 21.91 2.32 -10.80
N CYS A 382 22.71 1.40 -10.25
CA CYS A 382 23.48 1.58 -9.02
C CYS A 382 24.78 2.39 -9.20
N HIS A 383 24.97 3.08 -10.34
CA HIS A 383 26.15 3.90 -10.54
C HIS A 383 26.22 5.00 -9.44
N PRO A 384 27.37 5.18 -8.74
CA PRO A 384 27.46 6.14 -7.63
C PRO A 384 27.18 7.59 -8.05
N ASP A 385 27.65 7.99 -9.22
CA ASP A 385 27.35 9.30 -9.82
C ASP A 385 25.97 9.31 -10.48
N LEU A 386 25.14 10.25 -10.04
CA LEU A 386 23.81 10.58 -10.54
C LEU A 386 23.76 10.74 -12.07
N ALA A 387 24.72 11.44 -12.65
CA ALA A 387 24.71 11.80 -14.07
C ALA A 387 24.92 10.58 -15.00
N ASN A 388 25.48 9.51 -14.44
CA ASN A 388 25.79 8.29 -15.17
C ASN A 388 24.73 7.20 -15.00
N ARG A 389 23.69 7.44 -14.18
CA ARG A 389 22.54 6.54 -14.05
C ARG A 389 21.60 6.69 -15.28
N PRO A 390 21.00 5.60 -15.75
CA PRO A 390 20.07 5.65 -16.87
C PRO A 390 18.74 6.33 -16.53
N SER A 391 18.06 6.82 -17.55
CA SER A 391 16.62 7.06 -17.43
C SER A 391 15.85 5.74 -17.38
N ILE A 392 14.70 5.71 -16.71
CA ILE A 392 13.87 4.50 -16.65
C ILE A 392 13.42 4.02 -18.04
N LYS A 393 13.32 4.94 -19.02
CA LYS A 393 13.03 4.59 -20.41
C LYS A 393 14.16 3.79 -21.06
N GLN A 394 15.43 4.14 -20.77
CA GLN A 394 16.59 3.38 -21.25
C GLN A 394 16.67 2.01 -20.58
N VAL A 395 16.40 1.96 -19.27
CA VAL A 395 16.30 0.69 -18.51
C VAL A 395 15.31 -0.26 -19.18
N ILE A 396 14.08 0.20 -19.45
CA ILE A 396 13.04 -0.61 -20.09
C ILE A 396 13.48 -1.10 -21.48
N SER A 397 14.08 -0.23 -22.29
CA SER A 397 14.53 -0.60 -23.64
C SER A 397 15.60 -1.71 -23.61
N ILE A 398 16.56 -1.65 -22.68
CA ILE A 398 17.58 -2.70 -22.56
C ILE A 398 16.99 -3.98 -21.96
N LEU A 399 16.11 -3.88 -20.95
CA LEU A 399 15.44 -5.06 -20.37
C LEU A 399 14.54 -5.79 -21.38
N ASN A 400 13.95 -5.07 -22.34
CA ASN A 400 13.23 -5.65 -23.48
C ASN A 400 14.17 -6.22 -24.56
N LEU A 401 15.50 -6.12 -24.38
CA LEU A 401 16.53 -6.50 -25.34
C LEU A 401 16.44 -5.73 -26.68
N GLU A 402 15.85 -4.54 -26.65
CA GLU A 402 15.72 -3.65 -27.81
C GLU A 402 16.98 -2.77 -28.04
N ALA A 403 17.88 -2.73 -27.05
CA ALA A 403 19.12 -1.97 -27.05
C ALA A 403 20.29 -2.81 -26.47
N PRO A 404 21.54 -2.54 -26.89
CA PRO A 404 22.71 -3.27 -26.38
C PRO A 404 22.99 -2.96 -24.91
N LEU A 405 23.64 -3.90 -24.21
CA LEU A 405 24.05 -3.71 -22.83
C LEU A 405 25.01 -2.52 -22.67
N PRO A 406 24.91 -1.76 -21.56
CA PRO A 406 25.85 -0.69 -21.28
C PRO A 406 27.22 -1.29 -20.92
N SER A 407 28.29 -0.62 -21.38
CA SER A 407 29.65 -0.95 -20.95
C SER A 407 29.95 -0.19 -19.66
N LEU A 408 30.02 -0.90 -18.53
CA LEU A 408 30.32 -0.30 -17.24
C LEU A 408 31.81 -0.41 -16.91
N PRO A 409 32.35 0.47 -16.03
CA PRO A 409 33.72 0.34 -15.54
C PRO A 409 33.97 -0.99 -14.81
N ALA A 410 35.15 -1.59 -14.99
CA ALA A 410 35.54 -2.86 -14.36
C ALA A 410 35.71 -2.78 -12.83
N LYS A 411 35.75 -1.59 -12.26
CA LYS A 411 35.73 -1.37 -10.81
C LYS A 411 34.65 -0.35 -10.48
N LEU A 412 34.00 -0.51 -9.34
CA LEU A 412 33.01 0.45 -8.86
C LEU A 412 33.65 1.85 -8.76
N PRO A 413 33.13 2.86 -9.46
CA PRO A 413 33.66 4.21 -9.40
C PRO A 413 33.58 4.79 -7.98
N VAL A 414 34.57 5.57 -7.58
CA VAL A 414 34.52 6.27 -6.30
C VAL A 414 33.49 7.39 -6.40
N PRO A 415 32.52 7.51 -5.48
CA PRO A 415 31.56 8.60 -5.49
C PRO A 415 32.28 9.95 -5.39
N MET A 416 32.11 10.85 -6.37
CA MET A 416 32.57 12.24 -6.27
C MET A 416 31.59 13.03 -5.40
N TYR A 417 31.66 12.84 -4.09
CA TYR A 417 31.02 13.73 -3.13
C TYR A 417 32.09 14.21 -2.15
N TYR A 418 32.33 15.53 -2.12
CA TYR A 418 33.17 16.12 -1.08
C TYR A 418 32.51 15.86 0.28
N ALA A 419 33.01 14.87 1.02
CA ALA A 419 32.57 14.62 2.39
C ALA A 419 33.11 15.74 3.31
N PRO A 420 32.28 16.40 4.13
CA PRO A 420 32.78 17.13 5.29
C PRO A 420 33.48 16.15 6.24
N PRO A 421 34.38 16.62 7.13
CA PRO A 421 35.13 15.74 8.03
C PRO A 421 34.19 14.85 8.85
N LEU A 422 34.62 13.60 9.08
CA LEU A 422 33.95 12.60 9.93
C LEU A 422 33.86 13.08 11.39
N GLN A 423 32.95 14.01 11.66
CA GLN A 423 32.65 14.42 13.03
C GLN A 423 31.20 14.92 13.17
N MET A 424 30.22 14.19 12.64
CA MET A 424 28.85 14.22 13.15
C MET A 424 28.04 13.11 12.47
N CYS A 425 27.81 11.98 13.12
CA CYS A 425 26.63 11.12 12.93
C CYS A 425 26.63 10.05 14.03
N ARG A 426 25.99 10.37 15.14
CA ARG A 426 25.60 9.39 16.16
C ARG A 426 24.35 8.70 15.61
N PHE A 427 24.50 7.50 15.06
CA PHE A 427 23.39 6.70 14.54
C PHE A 427 22.46 6.29 15.69
N SER A 428 21.25 6.84 15.75
CA SER A 428 20.18 6.36 16.63
C SER A 428 19.40 5.27 15.91
N TYR A 429 19.62 4.02 16.28
CA TYR A 429 18.85 2.88 15.79
C TYR A 429 17.53 2.75 16.55
N ALA A 430 16.40 2.73 15.86
CA ALA A 430 15.17 2.12 16.38
C ALA A 430 15.15 0.67 15.91
N SER A 431 15.78 -0.22 16.69
CA SER A 431 15.66 -1.67 16.49
C SER A 431 14.39 -2.14 17.20
N SER A 432 13.34 -2.49 16.45
CA SER A 432 12.19 -3.23 16.98
C SER A 432 12.58 -4.70 17.17
N GLY A 433 13.08 -5.02 18.37
CA GLY A 433 13.31 -6.38 18.85
C GLY A 433 12.45 -6.68 20.08
N SER A 434 11.77 -7.83 20.04
CA SER A 434 10.80 -8.39 21.01
C SER A 434 11.15 -8.26 22.51
N PRO A 435 10.16 -8.24 23.43
CA PRO A 435 10.41 -8.11 24.86
C PRO A 435 10.76 -9.46 25.49
N HIS A 436 11.96 -9.56 26.06
CA HIS A 436 12.26 -10.59 27.06
C HIS A 436 12.75 -9.93 28.35
N THR A 437 12.02 -10.30 29.41
CA THR A 437 12.18 -10.01 30.83
C THR A 437 13.58 -10.27 31.39
N GLY A 438 14.06 -9.37 32.25
CA GLY A 438 15.22 -9.62 33.11
C GLY A 438 15.78 -8.36 33.76
N SER A 439 15.39 -8.12 35.02
CA SER A 439 16.08 -7.23 35.97
C SER A 439 17.57 -7.59 36.06
N ILE A 440 18.46 -6.59 36.12
CA ILE A 440 19.62 -6.51 37.04
C ILE A 440 20.27 -5.12 36.91
N THR A 441 20.42 -4.48 38.07
CA THR A 441 21.23 -3.30 38.36
C THR A 441 22.72 -3.63 38.23
N ASP A 442 23.53 -2.76 37.62
CA ASP A 442 24.82 -2.40 38.24
C ASP A 442 25.51 -1.17 37.63
N ARG A 443 26.03 -0.34 38.54
CA ARG A 443 26.98 0.75 38.33
C ARG A 443 28.40 0.18 38.35
N THR A 444 29.31 0.63 37.48
CA THR A 444 30.70 1.12 37.78
C THR A 444 31.54 1.25 36.48
N GLN A 445 32.04 2.45 36.17
CA GLN A 445 33.46 2.90 36.24
C GLN A 445 34.41 2.24 35.22
N CYS A 446 34.87 2.95 34.18
CA CYS A 446 36.03 3.87 34.11
C CYS A 446 37.26 3.18 33.49
N SER A 447 37.86 3.84 32.49
CA SER A 447 39.32 3.91 32.29
C SER A 447 39.66 5.04 31.31
N CYS A 448 40.22 6.11 31.86
CA CYS A 448 40.96 7.20 31.22
C CYS A 448 42.25 6.66 30.55
N SER A 449 42.84 7.27 29.52
CA SER A 449 43.70 8.49 29.50
C SER A 449 44.24 8.62 28.05
N SER A 450 44.61 9.76 27.46
CA SER A 450 45.42 10.87 27.97
C SER A 450 45.32 12.13 27.08
N CYS A 451 45.27 13.29 27.76
CA CYS A 451 45.97 14.59 27.52
C CYS A 451 45.90 15.31 26.15
N THR A 452 45.75 16.64 26.04
CA THR A 452 46.07 17.79 26.93
C THR A 452 45.20 19.01 26.58
N THR A 453 44.85 19.80 27.59
CA THR A 453 44.23 21.13 27.49
C THR A 453 45.30 22.21 27.66
N TYR A 454 45.23 23.30 26.89
CA TYR A 454 45.80 24.60 27.28
C TYR A 454 44.77 25.70 27.06
N SER A 455 44.48 26.42 28.14
CA SER A 455 43.55 27.54 28.22
C SER A 455 44.27 28.87 28.08
N SER A 456 43.67 29.77 27.28
CA SER A 456 43.55 31.23 27.44
C SER A 456 44.68 32.09 28.04
N THR A 457 45.07 33.15 27.31
CA THR A 457 45.09 34.53 27.85
C THR A 457 45.06 35.58 26.72
N SER A 458 44.35 36.67 27.00
CA SER A 458 44.09 37.88 26.19
C SER A 458 45.23 38.90 26.17
N ALA A 459 45.33 39.71 25.10
CA ALA A 459 45.65 41.15 25.18
C ALA A 459 45.44 41.89 23.84
N GLY A 460 44.88 43.09 23.90
CA GLY A 460 45.45 44.24 23.15
C GLY A 460 44.73 44.79 21.91
N SER A 461 43.69 45.60 22.14
CA SER A 461 43.28 46.86 21.47
C SER A 461 43.97 47.32 20.18
N SER A 462 43.17 47.77 19.19
CA SER A 462 43.30 49.13 18.61
C SER A 462 42.14 49.56 17.70
N LYS A 463 41.49 50.65 18.14
CA LYS A 463 40.97 51.82 17.40
C LYS A 463 39.72 51.74 16.50
N SER A 464 38.71 52.47 16.97
CA SER A 464 37.56 53.01 16.25
C SER A 464 37.91 54.16 15.29
N LEU A 465 37.16 54.29 14.20
CA LEU A 465 36.89 55.58 13.54
C LEU A 465 35.49 55.54 12.90
N LEU A 466 34.60 56.38 13.43
CA LEU A 466 33.34 56.77 12.79
C LEU A 466 33.65 57.55 11.49
N LYS A 467 32.87 57.33 10.44
CA LYS A 467 32.00 58.37 9.84
C LYS A 467 31.10 57.83 8.74
N SER A 468 29.88 58.35 8.77
CA SER A 468 28.78 58.33 7.81
C SER A 468 29.16 58.48 6.33
N HIS A 469 28.44 57.81 5.43
CA HIS A 469 27.50 58.43 4.47
C HIS A 469 26.91 57.36 3.51
N LYS A 470 25.57 57.34 3.39
CA LYS A 470 24.88 56.92 2.16
C LYS A 470 24.84 58.13 1.21
N PRO A 471 24.88 57.90 -0.10
CA PRO A 471 23.68 58.06 -0.94
C PRO A 471 23.50 56.79 -1.81
N GLY A 472 22.30 56.35 -2.18
CA GLY A 472 21.28 57.11 -2.88
C GLY A 472 21.30 56.70 -4.36
N MET A 473 20.82 55.49 -4.66
CA MET A 473 19.95 55.10 -5.79
C MET A 473 19.69 53.60 -5.72
#